data_AF-A0A9D5DB60-F1
#
_entry.id   AF-A0A9D5DB60-F1
#
_cell.length_a   1.000
_cell.length_b   1.000
_cell.length_c   1.000
_cell.angle_alpha   90.00
_cell.angle_beta   90.00
_cell.angle_gamma   90.00
#
_symmetry.space_group_name_H-M   'P 1'
#
loop_
_entity.id
_entity.type
_entity.pdbx_description
1 polymer ?
#
loop_
_entity_poly.entity_id
_entity_poly.type
_entity_poly.pdbx_seq_one_letter_code
_entity_poly.pdbx_strand_id
1 'polypeptide(L)'
;MAAQQQKHQKKMVEEQVETEDMQHGPLPIEQLQASGIAALDVKKLKDAGLCTVESIAYSPRKDLLQIKGISEAKADKIIEAATKLVPLGFTSAGQLHAQRLEIIQITSGSRELDKILEGGVETGSITEIYGEFRCGKTQLCHTLCVTCQLPLDQGGGEGKAMYIDAEGTFRPQRLLQIADRFGLNGADVLENVAYARAYNTDHQSRLLLEAASMMVEARFALIIVDSATALYRTDFSGRGELSARQMHLAKFLRSLQKLADEFGVAVVITNQVVAQVDGSAIFAGPQIKPIGGNIMAHASTTRIALRKGRGEERICKVISSPCLAEAEARFQISPEGVTDVPLNSHFITDPLDRITTTVAANYLYQLSVSFYISLGQKQLSVLQYKKRSMP
;
A
#
# COMPACT_ATOMS: atom_id res chain seq x y z
N MET A 1 -16.42 26.11 -17.35
CA MET A 1 -16.73 26.53 -15.98
C MET A 1 -16.05 25.66 -14.92
N ALA A 2 -16.22 24.33 -14.90
CA ALA A 2 -15.61 23.45 -13.90
C ALA A 2 -14.06 23.52 -13.81
N ALA A 3 -13.36 23.58 -14.95
CA ALA A 3 -11.89 23.70 -14.97
C ALA A 3 -11.36 25.08 -14.50
N GLN A 4 -12.18 26.13 -14.59
CA GLN A 4 -11.85 27.46 -14.05
C GLN A 4 -12.11 27.53 -12.55
N GLN A 5 -13.15 26.86 -12.06
CA GLN A 5 -13.39 26.68 -10.62
C GLN A 5 -12.26 25.87 -9.96
N GLN A 6 -11.80 24.78 -10.57
CA GLN A 6 -10.66 24.01 -10.06
C GLN A 6 -9.36 24.84 -9.99
N LYS A 7 -9.08 25.68 -11.00
CA LYS A 7 -7.92 26.57 -10.97
C LYS A 7 -8.03 27.67 -9.93
N HIS A 8 -9.23 28.21 -9.71
CA HIS A 8 -9.45 29.25 -8.70
C HIS A 8 -9.36 28.66 -7.28
N GLN A 9 -9.85 27.44 -7.10
CA GLN A 9 -9.76 26.71 -5.84
C GLN A 9 -8.31 26.30 -5.52
N LYS A 10 -7.53 25.88 -6.53
CA LYS A 10 -6.08 25.64 -6.38
C LYS A 10 -5.32 26.90 -5.94
N LYS A 11 -5.63 28.05 -6.55
CA LYS A 11 -4.99 29.33 -6.19
C LYS A 11 -5.35 29.81 -4.78
N MET A 12 -6.58 29.61 -4.34
CA MET A 12 -6.99 29.96 -2.96
C MET A 12 -6.37 29.03 -1.91
N VAL A 13 -6.07 27.78 -2.27
CA VAL A 13 -5.31 26.85 -1.42
C VAL A 13 -3.84 27.24 -1.36
N GLU A 14 -3.23 27.62 -2.49
CA GLU A 14 -1.83 28.09 -2.53
C GLU A 14 -1.61 29.38 -1.72
N GLU A 15 -2.57 30.33 -1.72
CA GLU A 15 -2.46 31.59 -0.95
C GLU A 15 -2.74 31.43 0.56
N GLN A 16 -3.36 30.34 1.02
CA GLN A 16 -3.58 30.09 2.46
C GLN A 16 -2.45 29.30 3.14
N VAL A 17 -1.51 28.74 2.38
CA VAL A 17 -0.44 27.87 2.89
C VAL A 17 0.84 28.64 3.24
N GLU A 18 0.95 29.93 2.91
CA GLU A 18 2.19 30.70 3.12
C GLU A 18 2.46 31.19 4.56
N THR A 19 1.73 30.73 5.60
CA THR A 19 1.96 31.23 6.99
C THR A 19 2.02 30.22 8.13
N GLU A 20 2.12 28.92 7.89
CA GLU A 20 2.48 27.98 8.95
C GLU A 20 3.51 26.98 8.40
N ASP A 21 4.70 26.93 9.00
CA ASP A 21 5.62 25.80 8.86
C ASP A 21 4.89 24.55 9.32
N MET A 22 4.08 23.93 8.45
CA MET A 22 3.39 22.68 8.74
C MET A 22 4.45 21.60 8.91
N GLN A 23 4.75 21.30 10.17
CA GLN A 23 5.60 20.20 10.55
C GLN A 23 4.94 18.91 10.06
N HIS A 24 5.35 18.41 8.89
CA HIS A 24 4.83 17.18 8.30
C HIS A 24 5.31 15.97 9.09
N GLY A 25 4.41 15.32 9.83
CA GLY A 25 4.67 14.11 10.61
C GLY A 25 4.21 14.24 12.06
N PRO A 26 4.19 13.14 12.83
CA PRO A 26 3.71 13.18 14.20
C PRO A 26 4.63 14.00 15.09
N LEU A 27 4.05 14.64 16.10
CA LEU A 27 4.78 15.44 17.07
C LEU A 27 5.54 14.54 18.05
N PRO A 28 6.87 14.69 18.21
CA PRO A 28 7.62 13.94 19.20
C PRO A 28 7.09 14.19 20.61
N ILE A 29 7.02 13.14 21.43
CA ILE A 29 6.46 13.23 22.79
C ILE A 29 7.20 14.20 23.72
N GLU A 30 8.46 14.53 23.42
CA GLU A 30 9.22 15.58 24.11
C GLU A 30 8.51 16.94 24.12
N GLN A 31 7.68 17.24 23.12
CA GLN A 31 6.93 18.49 23.06
C GLN A 31 6.00 18.67 24.27
N LEU A 32 5.57 17.59 24.93
CA LEU A 32 4.78 17.67 26.17
C LEU A 32 5.53 18.34 27.32
N GLN A 33 6.87 18.39 27.27
CA GLN A 33 7.66 19.09 28.29
C GLN A 33 7.40 20.59 28.27
N ALA A 34 7.19 21.17 27.08
CA ALA A 34 6.81 22.58 26.95
C ALA A 34 5.43 22.87 27.58
N SER A 35 4.56 21.87 27.64
CA SER A 35 3.26 21.91 28.32
C SER A 35 3.33 21.57 29.82
N GLY A 36 4.53 21.51 30.40
CA GLY A 36 4.74 21.30 31.84
C GLY A 36 4.76 19.84 32.30
N ILE A 37 4.86 18.87 31.39
CA ILE A 37 5.03 17.46 31.74
C ILE A 37 6.50 17.18 32.08
N ALA A 38 6.74 16.56 33.23
CA ALA A 38 8.11 16.27 33.68
C ALA A 38 8.84 15.29 32.74
N ALA A 39 10.13 15.53 32.48
CA ALA A 39 10.96 14.67 31.63
C ALA A 39 10.97 13.19 32.07
N LEU A 40 10.91 12.93 33.38
CA LEU A 40 10.82 11.57 33.91
C LEU A 40 9.51 10.86 33.52
N ASP A 41 8.39 11.59 33.48
CA ASP A 41 7.12 11.01 33.08
C ASP A 41 7.07 10.82 31.56
N VAL A 42 7.65 11.74 30.77
CA VAL A 42 7.85 11.54 29.32
C VAL A 42 8.68 10.28 29.04
N LYS A 43 9.77 10.06 29.78
CA LYS A 43 10.57 8.84 29.64
C LYS A 43 9.75 7.58 29.90
N LYS A 44 8.90 7.55 30.94
CA LYS A 44 8.04 6.39 31.22
C LYS A 44 7.03 6.12 30.10
N LEU A 45 6.51 7.17 29.46
CA LEU A 45 5.60 7.06 28.32
C LEU A 45 6.34 6.43 27.12
N LYS A 46 7.56 6.91 26.83
CA LYS A 46 8.44 6.32 25.80
C LYS A 46 8.76 4.85 26.09
N ASP A 47 9.14 4.53 27.32
CA ASP A 47 9.45 3.15 27.75
C ASP A 47 8.21 2.23 27.63
N ALA A 48 6.99 2.80 27.64
CA ALA A 48 5.73 2.10 27.39
C ALA A 48 5.33 2.03 25.91
N GLY A 49 6.17 2.54 25.00
CA GLY A 49 5.95 2.54 23.55
C GLY A 49 5.15 3.74 23.02
N LEU A 50 4.86 4.74 23.84
CA LEU A 50 4.18 5.97 23.44
C LEU A 50 5.24 7.01 23.06
N CYS A 51 5.52 7.14 21.77
CA CYS A 51 6.67 7.91 21.27
C CYS A 51 6.30 9.29 20.72
N THR A 52 5.01 9.54 20.48
CA THR A 52 4.48 10.79 19.89
C THR A 52 3.35 11.38 20.73
N VAL A 53 2.98 12.63 20.48
CA VAL A 53 1.84 13.28 21.13
C VAL A 53 0.52 12.65 20.69
N GLU A 54 0.40 12.28 19.42
CA GLU A 54 -0.73 11.58 18.82
C GLU A 54 -0.99 10.24 19.52
N SER A 55 0.07 9.48 19.80
CA SER A 55 -0.03 8.20 20.52
C SER A 55 -0.69 8.35 21.90
N ILE A 56 -0.48 9.49 22.58
CA ILE A 56 -1.13 9.83 23.85
C ILE A 56 -2.58 10.24 23.61
N ALA A 57 -2.80 11.17 22.68
CA ALA A 57 -4.11 11.72 22.34
C ALA A 57 -5.12 10.62 21.93
N TYR A 58 -4.66 9.61 21.20
CA TYR A 58 -5.48 8.48 20.72
C TYR A 58 -5.60 7.34 21.74
N SER A 59 -4.84 7.38 22.84
CA SER A 59 -4.84 6.32 23.84
C SER A 59 -5.90 6.52 24.91
N PRO A 60 -6.70 5.49 25.24
CA PRO A 60 -7.62 5.53 26.36
C PRO A 60 -6.89 5.85 27.67
N ARG A 61 -7.53 6.64 28.54
CA ARG A 61 -7.03 6.93 29.90
C ARG A 61 -6.60 5.67 30.66
N LYS A 62 -7.36 4.57 30.53
CA LYS A 62 -7.05 3.30 31.20
C LYS A 62 -5.67 2.73 30.82
N ASP A 63 -5.22 2.95 29.58
CA ASP A 63 -3.95 2.40 29.09
C ASP A 63 -2.79 3.21 29.70
N LEU A 64 -2.95 4.53 29.85
CA LEU A 64 -1.99 5.39 30.54
C LEU A 64 -1.85 5.05 32.03
N LEU A 65 -2.95 4.68 32.69
CA LEU A 65 -2.95 4.30 34.11
C LEU A 65 -2.25 2.95 34.37
N GLN A 66 -2.10 2.11 33.35
CA GLN A 66 -1.33 0.87 33.46
C GLN A 66 0.18 1.11 33.48
N ILE A 67 0.63 2.31 33.11
CA ILE A 67 2.05 2.67 33.11
C ILE A 67 2.50 2.93 34.55
N LYS A 68 3.46 2.13 35.01
CA LYS A 68 3.96 2.19 36.38
C LYS A 68 4.49 3.60 36.69
N GLY A 69 3.92 4.23 37.72
CA GLY A 69 4.34 5.54 38.20
C GLY A 69 3.65 6.74 37.51
N ILE A 70 2.61 6.48 36.71
CA ILE A 70 1.65 7.48 36.25
C ILE A 70 0.42 7.39 37.17
N SER A 71 0.17 8.44 37.96
CA SER A 71 -1.03 8.55 38.78
C SER A 71 -2.20 9.12 37.98
N GLU A 72 -3.42 9.03 38.51
CA GLU A 72 -4.61 9.62 37.89
C GLU A 72 -4.44 11.10 37.54
N ALA A 73 -4.00 11.90 38.50
CA ALA A 73 -3.76 13.33 38.28
C ALA A 73 -2.67 13.62 37.23
N LYS A 74 -1.70 12.71 37.06
CA LYS A 74 -0.69 12.83 36.00
C LYS A 74 -1.28 12.48 34.64
N ALA A 75 -2.05 11.39 34.55
CA ALA A 75 -2.71 10.98 33.32
C ALA A 75 -3.62 12.09 32.79
N ASP A 76 -4.41 12.72 33.67
CA ASP A 76 -5.32 13.81 33.26
C ASP A 76 -4.55 15.01 32.70
N LYS A 77 -3.46 15.43 33.36
CA LYS A 77 -2.58 16.51 32.86
C LYS A 77 -1.92 16.17 31.52
N ILE A 78 -1.45 14.92 31.36
CA ILE A 78 -0.81 14.45 30.13
C ILE A 78 -1.81 14.46 28.97
N ILE A 79 -3.03 13.95 29.18
CA ILE A 79 -4.09 13.95 28.16
C ILE A 79 -4.49 15.38 27.79
N GLU A 80 -4.66 16.26 28.79
CA GLU A 80 -5.01 17.66 28.55
C GLU A 80 -3.93 18.37 27.71
N ALA A 81 -2.65 18.12 28.02
CA ALA A 81 -1.53 18.66 27.25
C ALA A 81 -1.52 18.15 25.80
N ALA A 82 -1.72 16.84 25.59
CA ALA A 82 -1.74 16.26 24.24
C ALA A 82 -2.93 16.75 23.40
N THR A 83 -4.12 16.87 24.01
CA THR A 83 -5.35 17.30 23.33
C THR A 83 -5.29 18.77 22.88
N LYS A 84 -4.42 19.60 23.48
CA LYS A 84 -4.18 20.98 23.01
C LYS A 84 -3.32 21.03 21.75
N LEU A 85 -2.50 20.00 21.51
CA LEU A 85 -1.58 19.93 20.37
C LEU A 85 -2.19 19.15 19.20
N VAL A 86 -3.04 18.17 19.47
CA VAL A 86 -3.65 17.29 18.46
C VAL A 86 -5.12 17.69 18.24
N PRO A 87 -5.53 18.01 17.00
CA PRO A 87 -6.92 18.36 16.70
C PRO A 87 -7.81 17.11 16.75
N LEU A 88 -8.56 16.94 17.85
CA LEU A 88 -9.52 15.82 18.06
C LEU A 88 -11.00 16.20 17.86
N GLY A 89 -11.26 17.40 17.34
CA GLY A 89 -12.61 17.97 17.23
C GLY A 89 -13.37 17.58 15.97
N PHE A 90 -14.63 18.00 15.90
CA PHE A 90 -15.42 17.90 14.68
C PHE A 90 -14.89 18.86 13.61
N THR A 91 -14.82 18.38 12.37
CA THR A 91 -14.52 19.16 11.18
C THR A 91 -15.61 18.98 10.13
N SER A 92 -15.66 19.85 9.13
CA SER A 92 -16.61 19.69 8.03
C SER A 92 -16.19 18.56 7.09
N ALA A 93 -17.15 17.88 6.46
CA ALA A 93 -16.87 16.87 5.45
C ALA A 93 -16.05 17.44 4.26
N GLY A 94 -16.20 18.73 3.95
CA GLY A 94 -15.41 19.40 2.92
C GLY A 94 -13.93 19.53 3.29
N GLN A 95 -13.62 19.86 4.55
CA GLN A 95 -12.24 19.89 5.05
C GLN A 95 -11.62 18.49 5.05
N LEU A 96 -12.37 17.48 5.51
CA LEU A 96 -11.90 16.10 5.47
C LEU A 96 -11.63 15.64 4.04
N HIS A 97 -12.50 15.98 3.08
CA HIS A 97 -12.27 15.65 1.68
C HIS A 97 -10.99 16.30 1.13
N ALA A 98 -10.74 17.58 1.45
CA ALA A 98 -9.51 18.26 1.05
C ALA A 98 -8.26 17.56 1.61
N GLN A 99 -8.26 17.20 2.90
CA GLN A 99 -7.17 16.42 3.51
C GLN A 99 -6.96 15.06 2.82
N ARG A 100 -8.06 14.37 2.45
CA ARG A 100 -7.97 13.09 1.75
C ARG A 100 -7.40 13.19 0.33
N LEU A 101 -7.47 14.34 -0.33
CA LEU A 101 -6.85 14.56 -1.64
C LEU A 101 -5.32 14.61 -1.57
N GLU A 102 -4.76 14.81 -0.37
CA GLU A 102 -3.32 14.87 -0.12
C GLU A 102 -2.76 13.51 0.36
N ILE A 103 -3.62 12.49 0.51
CA ILE A 103 -3.19 11.14 0.88
C ILE A 103 -2.33 10.55 -0.23
N ILE A 104 -1.17 10.01 0.18
CA ILE A 104 -0.24 9.36 -0.72
C ILE A 104 -0.76 7.95 -1.04
N GLN A 105 -0.61 7.54 -2.29
CA GLN A 105 -0.92 6.19 -2.76
C GLN A 105 0.34 5.59 -3.39
N ILE A 106 0.80 4.46 -2.86
CA ILE A 106 2.03 3.80 -3.29
C ILE A 106 1.72 2.87 -4.47
N THR A 107 2.37 3.08 -5.61
CA THR A 107 2.22 2.23 -6.80
C THR A 107 2.56 0.78 -6.51
N SER A 108 1.74 -0.13 -7.02
CA SER A 108 1.99 -1.58 -7.00
C SER A 108 3.05 -2.03 -8.01
N GLY A 109 3.47 -1.14 -8.92
CA GLY A 109 4.33 -1.44 -10.06
C GLY A 109 3.59 -1.98 -11.28
N SER A 110 2.26 -2.15 -11.23
CA SER A 110 1.41 -2.50 -12.36
C SER A 110 0.33 -1.45 -12.56
N ARG A 111 0.24 -0.90 -13.78
CA ARG A 111 -0.76 0.11 -14.13
C ARG A 111 -2.18 -0.43 -14.02
N GLU A 112 -2.40 -1.68 -14.41
CA GLU A 112 -3.72 -2.30 -14.30
C GLU A 112 -4.15 -2.54 -12.86
N LEU A 113 -3.20 -2.89 -11.96
CA LEU A 113 -3.48 -2.96 -10.53
C LEU A 113 -3.76 -1.57 -9.94
N ASP A 114 -2.91 -0.59 -10.24
CA ASP A 114 -3.08 0.77 -9.71
C ASP A 114 -4.40 1.40 -10.19
N LYS A 115 -4.86 1.05 -11.39
CA LYS A 115 -6.16 1.48 -11.92
C LYS A 115 -7.34 0.99 -11.09
N ILE A 116 -7.35 -0.28 -10.68
CA ILE A 116 -8.44 -0.82 -9.84
C ILE A 116 -8.33 -0.39 -8.38
N LEU A 117 -7.15 0.09 -7.97
CA LEU A 117 -6.89 0.68 -6.66
C LEU A 117 -7.01 2.21 -6.67
N GLU A 118 -7.40 2.81 -7.80
CA GLU A 118 -7.50 4.26 -8.01
C GLU A 118 -6.24 5.04 -7.58
N GLY A 119 -5.06 4.48 -7.87
CA GLY A 119 -3.76 5.11 -7.70
C GLY A 119 -2.71 4.24 -6.98
N GLY A 120 -3.14 3.23 -6.23
CA GLY A 120 -2.22 2.30 -5.56
C GLY A 120 -2.64 1.97 -4.13
N VAL A 121 -1.69 1.55 -3.30
CA VAL A 121 -1.92 1.26 -1.88
C VAL A 121 -1.98 2.56 -1.09
N GLU A 122 -3.15 2.87 -0.52
CA GLU A 122 -3.41 4.07 0.28
C GLU A 122 -2.60 4.09 1.59
N THR A 123 -1.99 5.23 1.94
CA THR A 123 -1.37 5.45 3.24
C THR A 123 -2.39 5.81 4.32
N GLY A 124 -2.10 5.55 5.60
CA GLY A 124 -3.02 5.83 6.70
C GLY A 124 -4.15 4.81 6.85
N SER A 125 -4.08 3.69 6.13
CA SER A 125 -5.06 2.61 6.23
C SER A 125 -4.42 1.21 6.10
N ILE A 126 -5.18 0.18 6.49
CA ILE A 126 -4.77 -1.22 6.38
C ILE A 126 -5.30 -1.81 5.08
N THR A 127 -4.37 -2.32 4.26
CA THR A 127 -4.66 -3.12 3.07
C THR A 127 -4.34 -4.59 3.32
N GLU A 128 -5.36 -5.45 3.27
CA GLU A 128 -5.22 -6.91 3.38
C GLU A 128 -5.11 -7.55 2.00
N ILE A 129 -4.03 -8.32 1.79
CA ILE A 129 -3.79 -9.14 0.62
C ILE A 129 -3.96 -10.60 0.99
N TYR A 130 -5.00 -11.27 0.50
CA TYR A 130 -5.24 -12.68 0.80
C TYR A 130 -5.31 -13.54 -0.46
N GLY A 131 -5.04 -14.83 -0.29
CA GLY A 131 -5.11 -15.80 -1.39
C GLY A 131 -4.35 -17.08 -1.11
N GLU A 132 -4.46 -18.03 -2.02
CA GLU A 132 -3.79 -19.33 -1.90
C GLU A 132 -2.26 -19.23 -1.95
N PHE A 133 -1.59 -20.35 -1.68
CA PHE A 133 -0.16 -20.45 -1.90
C PHE A 133 0.18 -20.14 -3.37
N ARG A 134 1.35 -19.51 -3.61
CA ARG A 134 1.86 -19.17 -4.95
C ARG A 134 1.04 -18.14 -5.75
N CYS A 135 0.07 -17.44 -5.14
CA CYS A 135 -0.70 -16.40 -5.84
C CYS A 135 -0.01 -15.02 -5.94
N GLY A 136 1.16 -14.84 -5.31
CA GLY A 136 1.98 -13.62 -5.49
C GLY A 136 1.99 -12.62 -4.33
N LYS A 137 1.38 -12.93 -3.18
CA LYS A 137 1.33 -12.04 -2.00
C LYS A 137 2.70 -11.44 -1.63
N THR A 138 3.66 -12.30 -1.30
CA THR A 138 5.04 -11.89 -0.95
C THR A 138 5.75 -11.15 -2.10
N GLN A 139 5.43 -11.44 -3.37
CA GLN A 139 6.06 -10.75 -4.51
C GLN A 139 5.53 -9.31 -4.65
N LEU A 140 4.24 -9.10 -4.39
CA LEU A 140 3.67 -7.76 -4.31
C LEU A 140 4.27 -7.00 -3.12
N CYS A 141 4.40 -7.63 -1.96
CA CYS A 141 5.07 -7.03 -0.80
C CYS A 141 6.52 -6.61 -1.09
N HIS A 142 7.34 -7.46 -1.72
CA HIS A 142 8.69 -7.10 -2.12
C HIS A 142 8.73 -5.93 -3.12
N THR A 143 7.75 -5.86 -4.04
CA THR A 143 7.67 -4.74 -4.99
C THR A 143 7.35 -3.45 -4.26
N LEU A 144 6.40 -3.48 -3.32
CA LEU A 144 6.02 -2.31 -2.52
C LEU A 144 7.16 -1.79 -1.63
N CYS A 145 8.03 -2.66 -1.10
CA CYS A 145 9.23 -2.23 -0.36
C CYS A 145 10.20 -1.38 -1.20
N VAL A 146 10.17 -1.52 -2.52
CA VAL A 146 11.00 -0.73 -3.43
C VAL A 146 10.22 0.49 -3.91
N THR A 147 8.97 0.32 -4.34
CA THR A 147 8.17 1.43 -4.89
C THR A 147 7.84 2.51 -3.86
N CYS A 148 7.72 2.17 -2.57
CA CYS A 148 7.51 3.17 -1.52
C CYS A 148 8.67 4.17 -1.38
N GLN A 149 9.86 3.80 -1.85
CA GLN A 149 11.05 4.65 -1.79
C GLN A 149 11.16 5.61 -2.98
N LEU A 150 10.31 5.45 -4.00
CA LEU A 150 10.30 6.34 -5.16
C LEU A 150 9.84 7.76 -4.77
N PRO A 151 10.22 8.76 -5.57
CA PRO A 151 9.64 10.10 -5.52
C PRO A 151 8.11 10.09 -5.63
N LEU A 152 7.45 11.09 -5.04
CA LEU A 152 5.99 11.22 -5.07
C LEU A 152 5.44 11.33 -6.50
N ASP A 153 6.16 12.02 -7.40
CA ASP A 153 5.77 12.20 -8.81
C ASP A 153 5.86 10.90 -9.63
N GLN A 154 6.49 9.86 -9.09
CA GLN A 154 6.57 8.51 -9.66
C GLN A 154 5.66 7.51 -8.93
N GLY A 155 4.76 7.99 -8.07
CA GLY A 155 3.83 7.15 -7.30
C GLY A 155 4.49 6.44 -6.11
N GLY A 156 5.64 6.92 -5.63
CA GLY A 156 6.23 6.45 -4.38
C GLY A 156 5.74 7.23 -3.16
N GLY A 157 6.38 6.97 -2.02
CA GLY A 157 6.06 7.62 -0.74
C GLY A 157 7.22 8.40 -0.13
N GLU A 158 8.38 8.46 -0.81
CA GLU A 158 9.63 9.09 -0.34
C GLU A 158 10.00 8.66 1.10
N GLY A 159 9.80 7.39 1.42
CA GLY A 159 10.03 6.87 2.76
C GLY A 159 10.59 5.46 2.78
N LYS A 160 11.18 5.10 3.92
CA LYS A 160 11.69 3.76 4.19
C LYS A 160 10.55 2.75 4.32
N ALA A 161 10.88 1.46 4.23
CA ALA A 161 9.93 0.36 4.48
C ALA A 161 10.29 -0.42 5.75
N MET A 162 9.27 -0.91 6.45
CA MET A 162 9.41 -1.94 7.48
C MET A 162 8.82 -3.26 7.00
N TYR A 163 9.47 -4.37 7.29
CA TYR A 163 9.02 -5.71 6.93
C TYR A 163 9.10 -6.65 8.12
N ILE A 164 7.93 -7.03 8.65
CA ILE A 164 7.78 -8.04 9.70
C ILE A 164 7.43 -9.37 9.04
N ASP A 165 8.38 -10.29 9.03
CA ASP A 165 8.27 -11.60 8.40
C ASP A 165 7.94 -12.68 9.43
N ALA A 166 6.78 -13.31 9.27
CA ALA A 166 6.32 -14.48 10.03
C ALA A 166 6.50 -15.81 9.28
N GLU A 167 6.72 -15.80 7.95
CA GLU A 167 6.83 -17.03 7.13
C GLU A 167 8.25 -17.46 6.74
N GLY A 168 9.20 -16.54 6.61
CA GLY A 168 10.63 -16.78 6.43
C GLY A 168 11.01 -16.64 4.97
N THR A 169 10.20 -15.89 4.24
CA THR A 169 10.14 -15.83 2.78
C THR A 169 10.76 -14.55 2.23
N PHE A 170 11.17 -13.62 3.10
CA PHE A 170 11.89 -12.42 2.70
C PHE A 170 13.23 -12.77 2.07
N ARG A 171 13.49 -12.26 0.86
CA ARG A 171 14.73 -12.50 0.11
C ARG A 171 15.25 -11.17 -0.43
N PRO A 172 16.29 -10.57 0.19
CA PRO A 172 16.86 -9.29 -0.23
C PRO A 172 17.25 -9.25 -1.72
N GLN A 173 17.68 -10.38 -2.29
CA GLN A 173 18.04 -10.47 -3.70
C GLN A 173 16.88 -10.10 -4.64
N ARG A 174 15.63 -10.30 -4.22
CA ARG A 174 14.45 -9.88 -4.99
C ARG A 174 14.33 -8.36 -5.04
N LEU A 175 14.67 -7.66 -3.96
CA LEU A 175 14.61 -6.19 -3.92
C LEU A 175 15.61 -5.58 -4.88
N LEU A 176 16.82 -6.16 -4.99
CA LEU A 176 17.83 -5.72 -5.96
C LEU A 176 17.32 -5.78 -7.41
N GLN A 177 16.70 -6.90 -7.79
CA GLN A 177 16.15 -7.08 -9.15
C GLN A 177 15.00 -6.10 -9.46
N ILE A 178 14.23 -5.72 -8.44
CA ILE A 178 13.14 -4.75 -8.57
C ILE A 178 13.72 -3.32 -8.60
N ALA A 179 14.74 -3.02 -7.80
CA ALA A 179 15.43 -1.73 -7.79
C ALA A 179 16.01 -1.38 -9.16
N ASP A 180 16.62 -2.36 -9.84
CA ASP A 180 17.16 -2.19 -11.20
C ASP A 180 16.10 -1.68 -12.19
N ARG A 181 14.88 -2.21 -12.11
CA ARG A 181 13.75 -1.80 -12.96
C ARG A 181 13.39 -0.32 -12.76
N PHE A 182 13.44 0.14 -11.51
CA PHE A 182 13.10 1.53 -11.17
C PHE A 182 14.31 2.47 -11.17
N GLY A 183 15.49 2.00 -11.59
CA GLY A 183 16.70 2.82 -11.66
C GLY A 183 17.22 3.27 -10.30
N LEU A 184 16.88 2.57 -9.22
CA LEU A 184 17.35 2.86 -7.87
C LEU A 184 18.68 2.15 -7.58
N ASN A 185 19.51 2.77 -6.73
CA ASN A 185 20.71 2.10 -6.23
C ASN A 185 20.32 0.96 -5.28
N GLY A 186 20.67 -0.28 -5.65
CA GLY A 186 20.29 -1.46 -4.88
C GLY A 186 20.82 -1.48 -3.45
N ALA A 187 21.99 -0.92 -3.16
CA ALA A 187 22.53 -0.87 -1.80
C ALA A 187 21.70 0.08 -0.92
N ASP A 188 21.39 1.27 -1.44
CA ASP A 188 20.57 2.26 -0.73
C ASP A 188 19.14 1.73 -0.49
N VAL A 189 18.57 1.02 -1.47
CA VAL A 189 17.26 0.36 -1.34
C VAL A 189 17.25 -0.64 -0.20
N LEU A 190 18.30 -1.44 -0.03
CA LEU A 190 18.38 -2.44 1.04
C LEU A 190 18.54 -1.79 2.42
N GLU A 191 19.36 -0.75 2.55
CA GLU A 191 19.55 -0.01 3.81
C GLU A 191 18.26 0.72 4.26
N ASN A 192 17.39 1.04 3.31
CA ASN A 192 16.09 1.67 3.56
C ASN A 192 14.96 0.68 3.89
N VAL A 193 15.25 -0.63 4.02
CA VAL A 193 14.27 -1.64 4.45
C VAL A 193 14.66 -2.23 5.80
N ALA A 194 13.93 -1.84 6.85
CA ALA A 194 14.06 -2.46 8.17
C ALA A 194 13.36 -3.82 8.18
N TYR A 195 14.09 -4.89 8.53
CA TYR A 195 13.58 -6.26 8.53
C TYR A 195 13.57 -6.85 9.95
N ALA A 196 12.47 -7.50 10.31
CA ALA A 196 12.36 -8.28 11.54
C ALA A 196 11.68 -9.63 11.32
N ARG A 197 12.22 -10.69 11.95
CA ARG A 197 11.66 -12.04 11.93
C ARG A 197 10.83 -12.29 13.19
N ALA A 198 9.51 -12.42 13.05
CA ALA A 198 8.62 -12.81 14.14
C ALA A 198 8.57 -14.35 14.27
N TYR A 199 8.65 -14.84 15.51
CA TYR A 199 8.69 -16.28 15.82
C TYR A 199 7.48 -16.80 16.61
N ASN A 200 6.70 -15.89 17.21
CA ASN A 200 5.45 -16.17 17.92
C ASN A 200 4.60 -14.90 17.96
N THR A 201 3.31 -15.02 18.31
CA THR A 201 2.36 -13.90 18.26
C THR A 201 2.70 -12.76 19.22
N ASP A 202 3.27 -13.05 20.39
CA ASP A 202 3.67 -12.01 21.35
C ASP A 202 4.87 -11.21 20.85
N HIS A 203 5.85 -11.88 20.24
CA HIS A 203 6.98 -11.24 19.59
C HIS A 203 6.51 -10.35 18.42
N GLN A 204 5.57 -10.83 17.61
CA GLN A 204 4.98 -10.05 16.52
C GLN A 204 4.36 -8.74 17.01
N SER A 205 3.63 -8.77 18.14
CA SER A 205 3.07 -7.57 18.78
C SER A 205 4.15 -6.65 19.34
N ARG A 206 5.23 -7.19 19.95
CA ARG A 206 6.34 -6.37 20.47
C ARG A 206 7.10 -5.62 19.38
N LEU A 207 7.27 -6.23 18.20
CA LEU A 207 7.93 -5.58 17.06
C LEU A 207 7.19 -4.30 16.61
N LEU A 208 5.88 -4.17 16.86
CA LEU A 208 5.15 -2.94 16.57
C LEU A 208 5.51 -1.79 17.52
N LEU A 209 5.90 -2.09 18.77
CA LEU A 209 6.37 -1.08 19.73
C LEU A 209 7.75 -0.56 19.31
N GLU A 210 8.63 -1.47 18.89
CA GLU A 210 9.96 -1.13 18.35
C GLU A 210 9.82 -0.31 17.04
N ALA A 211 8.87 -0.69 16.17
CA ALA A 211 8.54 0.05 14.96
C ALA A 211 8.14 1.51 15.26
N ALA A 212 7.27 1.75 16.24
CA ALA A 212 6.89 3.11 16.64
C ALA A 212 8.11 3.97 17.01
N SER A 213 9.08 3.37 17.73
CA SER A 213 10.32 4.07 18.11
C SER A 213 11.17 4.44 16.89
N MET A 214 11.29 3.52 15.92
CA MET A 214 12.02 3.77 14.68
C MET A 214 11.34 4.81 13.78
N MET A 215 10.01 4.86 13.77
CA MET A 215 9.25 5.81 12.95
C MET A 215 9.31 7.26 13.45
N VAL A 216 9.70 7.50 14.70
CA VAL A 216 9.98 8.85 15.22
C VAL A 216 11.34 9.37 14.73
N GLU A 217 12.33 8.48 14.58
CA GLU A 217 13.70 8.85 14.19
C GLU A 217 13.85 9.02 12.67
N ALA A 218 13.06 8.29 11.88
CA ALA A 218 13.10 8.34 10.43
C ALA A 218 11.71 8.18 9.82
N ARG A 219 11.49 8.82 8.67
CA ARG A 219 10.25 8.69 7.91
C ARG A 219 10.15 7.32 7.24
N PHE A 220 9.12 6.58 7.58
CA PHE A 220 8.69 5.38 6.87
C PHE A 220 7.46 5.70 6.02
N ALA A 221 7.31 5.05 4.87
CA ALA A 221 6.12 5.15 4.02
C ALA A 221 5.26 3.88 4.09
N LEU A 222 5.86 2.75 4.47
CA LEU A 222 5.24 1.44 4.38
C LEU A 222 5.65 0.54 5.54
N ILE A 223 4.68 -0.18 6.10
CA ILE A 223 4.90 -1.34 6.97
C ILE A 223 4.20 -2.57 6.38
N ILE A 224 4.96 -3.65 6.24
CA ILE A 224 4.48 -4.95 5.77
C ILE A 224 4.50 -5.96 6.91
N VAL A 225 3.42 -6.73 7.04
CA VAL A 225 3.39 -7.93 7.89
C VAL A 225 3.07 -9.15 7.03
N ASP A 226 4.08 -9.98 6.75
CA ASP A 226 3.97 -11.18 5.89
C ASP A 226 4.22 -12.48 6.69
N SER A 227 3.20 -13.21 7.15
CA SER A 227 1.77 -12.86 7.17
C SER A 227 1.28 -12.49 8.56
N ALA A 228 0.23 -11.67 8.62
CA ALA A 228 -0.41 -11.29 9.89
C ALA A 228 -1.04 -12.49 10.60
N THR A 229 -1.31 -13.59 9.89
CA THR A 229 -2.07 -14.74 10.42
C THR A 229 -1.27 -16.02 10.60
N ALA A 230 -0.04 -16.14 10.06
CA ALA A 230 0.70 -17.40 10.08
C ALA A 230 0.90 -17.95 11.50
N LEU A 231 1.43 -17.13 12.42
CA LEU A 231 1.74 -17.54 13.80
C LEU A 231 0.47 -17.84 14.60
N TYR A 232 -0.62 -17.13 14.34
CA TYR A 232 -1.91 -17.37 14.99
C TYR A 232 -2.52 -18.74 14.69
N ARG A 233 -2.05 -19.46 13.66
CA ARG A 233 -2.52 -20.81 13.34
C ARG A 233 -1.90 -21.88 14.23
N THR A 234 -0.69 -21.66 14.71
CA THR A 234 0.08 -22.63 15.49
C THR A 234 0.07 -22.32 16.97
N ASP A 235 0.12 -21.04 17.33
CA ASP A 235 0.25 -20.60 18.72
C ASP A 235 -1.08 -20.73 19.49
N PHE A 236 -2.20 -20.79 18.76
CA PHE A 236 -3.53 -20.99 19.33
C PHE A 236 -4.19 -22.22 18.69
N SER A 237 -4.47 -23.25 19.49
CA SER A 237 -4.92 -24.55 19.02
C SER A 237 -6.32 -24.92 19.49
N GLY A 238 -7.09 -25.55 18.60
CA GLY A 238 -8.44 -26.01 18.90
C GLY A 238 -9.48 -24.89 19.06
N ARG A 239 -10.73 -25.30 19.37
CA ARG A 239 -11.86 -24.36 19.51
C ARG A 239 -11.86 -23.62 20.86
N GLY A 240 -11.23 -24.18 21.89
CA GLY A 240 -11.19 -23.59 23.24
C GLY A 240 -10.42 -22.27 23.32
N GLU A 241 -9.40 -22.10 22.48
CA GLU A 241 -8.54 -20.90 22.46
C GLU A 241 -8.99 -19.85 21.43
N LEU A 242 -10.11 -20.09 20.74
CA LEU A 242 -10.60 -19.21 19.69
C LEU A 242 -10.83 -17.78 20.20
N SER A 243 -11.43 -17.62 21.38
CA SER A 243 -11.71 -16.30 21.96
C SER A 243 -10.41 -15.53 22.27
N ALA A 244 -9.43 -16.18 22.89
CA ALA A 244 -8.12 -15.60 23.20
C ALA A 244 -7.38 -15.20 21.92
N ARG A 245 -7.36 -16.07 20.91
CA ARG A 245 -6.78 -15.82 19.59
C ARG A 245 -7.41 -14.59 18.92
N GLN A 246 -8.74 -14.54 18.89
CA GLN A 246 -9.49 -13.44 18.29
C GLN A 246 -9.24 -12.11 19.02
N MET A 247 -9.20 -12.12 20.35
CA MET A 247 -8.87 -10.92 21.14
C MET A 247 -7.43 -10.46 20.93
N HIS A 248 -6.47 -11.39 20.86
CA HIS A 248 -5.07 -11.07 20.59
C HIS A 248 -4.89 -10.48 19.18
N LEU A 249 -5.53 -11.07 18.17
CA LEU A 249 -5.52 -10.56 16.79
C LEU A 249 -6.15 -9.16 16.69
N ALA A 250 -7.26 -8.92 17.39
CA ALA A 250 -7.88 -7.59 17.42
C ALA A 250 -6.96 -6.51 17.99
N LYS A 251 -6.22 -6.82 19.06
CA LYS A 251 -5.24 -5.90 19.65
C LYS A 251 -4.11 -5.61 18.66
N PHE A 252 -3.58 -6.64 18.01
CA PHE A 252 -2.51 -6.51 17.02
C PHE A 252 -2.93 -5.62 15.83
N LEU A 253 -4.10 -5.89 15.23
CA LEU A 253 -4.63 -5.10 14.11
C LEU A 253 -4.94 -3.65 14.53
N ARG A 254 -5.42 -3.44 15.76
CA ARG A 254 -5.62 -2.08 16.30
C ARG A 254 -4.30 -1.33 16.46
N SER A 255 -3.23 -2.00 16.91
CA SER A 255 -1.90 -1.38 16.98
C SER A 255 -1.36 -1.02 15.60
N LEU A 256 -1.60 -1.85 14.58
CA LEU A 256 -1.26 -1.50 13.19
C LEU A 256 -2.02 -0.28 12.69
N GLN A 257 -3.33 -0.20 12.93
CA GLN A 257 -4.12 0.98 12.54
C GLN A 257 -3.62 2.24 13.26
N LYS A 258 -3.28 2.14 14.55
CA LYS A 258 -2.68 3.25 15.29
C LYS A 258 -1.39 3.75 14.65
N LEU A 259 -0.51 2.85 14.21
CA LEU A 259 0.72 3.26 13.49
C LEU A 259 0.39 3.97 12.16
N ALA A 260 -0.65 3.52 11.45
CA ALA A 260 -1.12 4.16 10.23
C ALA A 260 -1.65 5.57 10.50
N ASP A 261 -2.48 5.74 11.54
CA ASP A 261 -3.05 7.03 11.94
C ASP A 261 -1.99 8.01 12.45
N GLU A 262 -1.01 7.51 13.21
CA GLU A 262 0.03 8.30 13.87
C GLU A 262 1.13 8.75 12.89
N PHE A 263 1.65 7.83 12.08
CA PHE A 263 2.80 8.10 11.21
C PHE A 263 2.40 8.31 9.75
N GLY A 264 1.13 8.15 9.39
CA GLY A 264 0.67 8.26 8.01
C GLY A 264 1.26 7.19 7.09
N VAL A 265 1.64 6.02 7.63
CA VAL A 265 2.22 4.92 6.84
C VAL A 265 1.14 4.08 6.16
N ALA A 266 1.43 3.52 4.99
CA ALA A 266 0.63 2.44 4.43
C ALA A 266 0.89 1.15 5.22
N VAL A 267 -0.16 0.48 5.67
CA VAL A 267 -0.05 -0.83 6.31
C VAL A 267 -0.51 -1.90 5.32
N VAL A 268 0.39 -2.83 4.98
CA VAL A 268 0.06 -3.96 4.13
C VAL A 268 0.23 -5.25 4.91
N ILE A 269 -0.85 -6.02 5.03
CA ILE A 269 -0.82 -7.33 5.66
C ILE A 269 -1.12 -8.40 4.63
N THR A 270 -0.37 -9.50 4.67
CA THR A 270 -0.77 -10.70 3.92
C THR A 270 -1.57 -11.63 4.82
N ASN A 271 -2.51 -12.36 4.21
CA ASN A 271 -3.32 -13.34 4.88
C ASN A 271 -3.37 -14.65 4.09
N GLN A 272 -3.40 -15.75 4.81
CA GLN A 272 -3.57 -17.08 4.26
C GLN A 272 -5.06 -17.42 4.14
N VAL A 273 -5.35 -18.45 3.36
CA VAL A 273 -6.71 -18.96 3.19
C VAL A 273 -6.82 -20.39 3.72
N VAL A 274 -8.03 -20.77 4.09
CA VAL A 274 -8.39 -22.13 4.49
C VAL A 274 -9.60 -22.60 3.68
N ALA A 275 -9.64 -23.90 3.40
CA ALA A 275 -10.81 -24.54 2.83
C ALA A 275 -11.86 -24.77 3.93
N GLN A 276 -13.07 -24.31 3.71
CA GLN A 276 -14.22 -24.66 4.53
C GLN A 276 -14.82 -25.97 4.02
N VAL A 277 -14.70 -27.02 4.83
CA VAL A 277 -15.38 -28.31 4.64
C VAL A 277 -16.56 -28.36 5.60
N ASP A 278 -17.66 -27.72 5.20
CA ASP A 278 -18.96 -27.83 5.87
C ASP A 278 -19.92 -28.72 5.06
N GLY A 279 -21.11 -29.02 5.63
CA GLY A 279 -22.09 -29.88 4.97
C GLY A 279 -22.61 -29.32 3.63
N SER A 280 -22.48 -28.01 3.38
CA SER A 280 -22.82 -27.38 2.09
C SER A 280 -21.75 -27.57 1.01
N ALA A 281 -20.51 -27.91 1.38
CA ALA A 281 -19.43 -28.18 0.44
C ALA A 281 -19.66 -29.43 -0.44
N ILE A 282 -20.65 -30.27 -0.11
CA ILE A 282 -21.02 -31.46 -0.89
C ILE A 282 -21.55 -31.08 -2.30
N PHE A 283 -22.18 -29.91 -2.45
CA PHE A 283 -22.79 -29.48 -3.71
C PHE A 283 -22.05 -28.35 -4.43
N ALA A 284 -21.35 -27.47 -3.70
CA ALA A 284 -20.71 -26.27 -4.26
C ALA A 284 -19.17 -26.36 -4.31
N GLY A 285 -18.59 -27.47 -3.87
CA GLY A 285 -17.14 -27.61 -3.70
C GLY A 285 -16.60 -26.85 -2.48
N PRO A 286 -15.31 -27.03 -2.14
CA PRO A 286 -14.70 -26.37 -0.99
C PRO A 286 -14.63 -24.87 -1.20
N GLN A 287 -15.25 -24.10 -0.30
CA GLN A 287 -15.14 -22.65 -0.31
C GLN A 287 -13.84 -22.20 0.37
N ILE A 288 -13.09 -21.33 -0.31
CA ILE A 288 -11.84 -20.78 0.19
C ILE A 288 -12.15 -19.47 0.93
N LYS A 289 -11.78 -19.37 2.21
CA LYS A 289 -11.97 -18.16 3.01
C LYS A 289 -10.67 -17.70 3.66
N PRO A 290 -10.45 -16.37 3.77
CA PRO A 290 -9.31 -15.82 4.50
C PRO A 290 -9.41 -16.12 6.01
N ILE A 291 -8.25 -16.22 6.67
CA ILE A 291 -8.16 -16.49 8.11
C ILE A 291 -8.46 -15.22 8.93
N GLY A 292 -8.87 -15.38 10.19
CA GLY A 292 -9.12 -14.27 11.12
C GLY A 292 -10.58 -13.84 11.23
N GLY A 293 -11.43 -14.26 10.28
CA GLY A 293 -12.87 -14.04 10.32
C GLY A 293 -13.24 -12.56 10.37
N ASN A 294 -14.32 -12.25 11.10
CA ASN A 294 -14.88 -10.90 11.13
C ASN A 294 -13.91 -9.86 11.72
N ILE A 295 -13.01 -10.24 12.62
CA ILE A 295 -12.05 -9.31 13.21
C ILE A 295 -11.10 -8.77 12.14
N MET A 296 -10.54 -9.65 11.30
CA MET A 296 -9.71 -9.24 10.18
C MET A 296 -10.52 -8.43 9.16
N ALA A 297 -11.74 -8.89 8.85
CA ALA A 297 -12.60 -8.26 7.85
C ALA A 297 -13.01 -6.83 8.21
N HIS A 298 -13.24 -6.54 9.50
CA HIS A 298 -13.61 -5.19 9.96
C HIS A 298 -12.41 -4.28 10.21
N ALA A 299 -11.25 -4.84 10.55
CA ALA A 299 -10.04 -4.05 10.78
C ALA A 299 -9.35 -3.62 9.48
N SER A 300 -9.51 -4.40 8.40
CA SER A 300 -8.89 -4.10 7.10
C SER A 300 -9.78 -3.14 6.32
N THR A 301 -9.27 -1.97 5.96
CA THR A 301 -9.99 -0.95 5.20
C THR A 301 -10.21 -1.39 3.76
N THR A 302 -9.15 -1.89 3.12
CA THR A 302 -9.19 -2.41 1.76
C THR A 302 -8.73 -3.87 1.75
N ARG A 303 -9.48 -4.72 1.05
CA ARG A 303 -9.23 -6.16 0.98
C ARG A 303 -9.12 -6.56 -0.48
N ILE A 304 -7.99 -7.13 -0.86
CA ILE A 304 -7.75 -7.66 -2.20
C ILE A 304 -7.47 -9.16 -2.18
N ALA A 305 -8.10 -9.89 -3.11
CA ALA A 305 -7.88 -11.32 -3.30
C ALA A 305 -6.94 -11.55 -4.49
N LEU A 306 -5.88 -12.32 -4.26
CA LEU A 306 -4.98 -12.77 -5.31
C LEU A 306 -5.23 -14.24 -5.64
N ARG A 307 -5.39 -14.54 -6.93
CA ARG A 307 -5.45 -15.91 -7.47
C ARG A 307 -4.47 -16.11 -8.60
N LYS A 308 -4.08 -17.37 -8.81
CA LYS A 308 -3.17 -17.73 -9.90
C LYS A 308 -3.90 -17.66 -11.26
N GLY A 309 -3.29 -16.98 -12.23
CA GLY A 309 -3.71 -16.97 -13.63
C GLY A 309 -2.97 -18.04 -14.46
N ARG A 310 -2.87 -17.82 -15.78
CA ARG A 310 -2.09 -18.68 -16.68
C ARG A 310 -0.60 -18.32 -16.61
N GLY A 311 0.27 -19.32 -16.48
CA GLY A 311 1.73 -19.11 -16.40
C GLY A 311 2.11 -18.18 -15.24
N GLU A 312 2.76 -17.07 -15.57
CA GLU A 312 3.20 -16.05 -14.61
C GLU A 312 2.13 -14.99 -14.30
N GLU A 313 0.98 -15.03 -14.99
CA GLU A 313 -0.14 -14.13 -14.70
C GLU A 313 -0.77 -14.44 -13.34
N ARG A 314 -1.22 -13.39 -12.68
CA ARG A 314 -2.01 -13.40 -11.45
C ARG A 314 -3.20 -12.47 -11.66
N ILE A 315 -4.28 -12.76 -10.95
CA ILE A 315 -5.50 -11.95 -10.98
C ILE A 315 -5.69 -11.40 -9.59
N CYS A 316 -5.86 -10.07 -9.50
CA CYS A 316 -6.24 -9.36 -8.30
C CYS A 316 -7.71 -8.97 -8.40
N LYS A 317 -8.48 -9.19 -7.33
CA LYS A 317 -9.85 -8.71 -7.19
C LYS A 317 -9.95 -7.80 -5.97
N VAL A 318 -10.57 -6.63 -6.11
CA VAL A 318 -11.03 -5.82 -4.97
C VAL A 318 -12.27 -6.50 -4.38
N ILE A 319 -12.19 -6.89 -3.11
CA ILE A 319 -13.23 -7.64 -2.40
C ILE A 319 -14.06 -6.72 -1.52
N SER A 320 -13.41 -5.77 -0.86
CA SER A 320 -14.07 -4.79 -0.01
C SER A 320 -13.18 -3.57 0.13
N SER A 321 -13.79 -2.39 0.00
CA SER A 321 -13.17 -1.09 0.23
C SER A 321 -14.30 -0.09 0.50
N PRO A 322 -14.07 0.96 1.31
CA PRO A 322 -15.07 2.01 1.52
C PRO A 322 -15.33 2.86 0.27
N CYS A 323 -14.36 2.96 -0.65
CA CYS A 323 -14.44 3.84 -1.83
C CYS A 323 -14.34 3.09 -3.16
N LEU A 324 -13.61 1.97 -3.22
CA LEU A 324 -13.37 1.26 -4.47
C LEU A 324 -14.53 0.33 -4.84
N ALA A 325 -14.91 0.33 -6.12
CA ALA A 325 -15.84 -0.64 -6.65
C ALA A 325 -15.21 -2.05 -6.74
N GLU A 326 -16.04 -3.09 -6.75
CA GLU A 326 -15.57 -4.44 -7.08
C GLU A 326 -15.04 -4.48 -8.52
N ALA A 327 -13.73 -4.70 -8.65
CA ALA A 327 -13.04 -4.78 -9.93
C ALA A 327 -11.98 -5.88 -9.91
N GLU A 328 -11.64 -6.40 -11.09
CA GLU A 328 -10.54 -7.35 -11.28
C GLU A 328 -9.50 -6.77 -12.25
N ALA A 329 -8.22 -7.01 -11.95
CA ALA A 329 -7.10 -6.69 -12.82
C ALA A 329 -6.14 -7.87 -12.92
N ARG A 330 -5.45 -7.94 -14.06
CA ARG A 330 -4.39 -8.92 -14.29
C ARG A 330 -3.04 -8.25 -14.20
N PHE A 331 -2.10 -8.96 -13.60
CA PHE A 331 -0.69 -8.60 -13.54
C PHE A 331 0.14 -9.87 -13.71
N GLN A 332 1.45 -9.74 -13.84
CA GLN A 332 2.37 -10.87 -13.87
C GLN A 332 3.50 -10.70 -12.86
N ILE A 333 4.06 -11.84 -12.43
CA ILE A 333 5.27 -11.87 -11.60
C ILE A 333 6.46 -12.12 -12.53
N SER A 334 7.45 -11.23 -12.49
CA SER A 334 8.65 -11.32 -13.30
C SER A 334 9.92 -11.12 -12.43
N PRO A 335 11.14 -11.27 -12.99
CA PRO A 335 12.36 -10.85 -12.31
C PRO A 335 12.30 -9.39 -11.83
N GLU A 336 11.62 -8.52 -12.57
CA GLU A 336 11.43 -7.09 -12.26
C GLU A 336 10.32 -6.82 -11.21
N GLY A 337 9.79 -7.88 -10.58
CA GLY A 337 8.72 -7.80 -9.59
C GLY A 337 7.33 -7.92 -10.19
N VAL A 338 6.36 -7.22 -9.60
CA VAL A 338 4.98 -7.11 -10.12
C VAL A 338 4.93 -6.14 -11.30
N THR A 339 4.48 -6.64 -12.46
CA THR A 339 4.44 -5.89 -13.74
C THR A 339 3.11 -6.11 -14.45
N ASP A 340 2.80 -5.29 -15.45
CA ASP A 340 1.64 -5.50 -16.32
C ASP A 340 1.79 -6.75 -17.19
N VAL A 341 0.68 -7.39 -17.55
CA VAL A 341 0.68 -8.50 -18.51
C VAL A 341 0.97 -7.94 -19.92
N PRO A 342 1.95 -8.47 -20.67
CA PRO A 342 2.23 -8.02 -22.03
C PRO A 342 1.03 -8.21 -22.95
N LEU A 343 0.74 -7.21 -23.78
CA LEU A 343 -0.42 -7.18 -24.69
C LEU A 343 -0.51 -8.39 -25.66
N ASN A 344 0.57 -9.15 -25.85
CA ASN A 344 0.62 -10.28 -26.78
C ASN A 344 0.12 -11.62 -26.23
N SER A 345 -0.27 -11.73 -24.95
CA SER A 345 -0.75 -13.01 -24.38
C SER A 345 -2.21 -13.36 -24.74
N HIS A 346 -2.93 -12.45 -25.41
CA HIS A 346 -4.36 -12.60 -25.73
C HIS A 346 -4.70 -13.14 -27.13
N PHE A 347 -3.71 -13.40 -28.01
CA PHE A 347 -3.97 -13.74 -29.42
C PHE A 347 -3.60 -15.17 -29.83
N ILE A 348 -3.84 -16.21 -29.02
CA ILE A 348 -3.78 -17.60 -29.53
C ILE A 348 -4.76 -18.50 -28.78
N THR A 349 -6.06 -18.41 -29.07
CA THR A 349 -6.98 -19.55 -28.83
C THR A 349 -8.12 -19.71 -29.83
N ASP A 350 -8.35 -18.79 -30.79
CA ASP A 350 -9.47 -18.92 -31.73
C ASP A 350 -8.99 -19.16 -33.18
N PRO A 351 -9.34 -20.29 -33.84
CA PRO A 351 -8.96 -20.56 -35.23
C PRO A 351 -9.46 -19.52 -36.25
N LEU A 352 -10.51 -18.76 -35.91
CA LEU A 352 -11.09 -17.73 -36.78
C LEU A 352 -10.22 -16.45 -36.88
N ASP A 353 -9.40 -16.15 -35.87
CA ASP A 353 -8.59 -14.92 -35.82
C ASP A 353 -7.33 -14.96 -36.69
N ARG A 354 -6.92 -16.15 -37.16
CA ARG A 354 -5.81 -16.27 -38.12
C ARG A 354 -6.14 -15.64 -39.47
N ILE A 355 -7.42 -15.61 -39.87
CA ILE A 355 -7.83 -15.08 -41.16
C ILE A 355 -7.88 -13.55 -41.11
N THR A 356 -8.44 -12.97 -40.05
CA THR A 356 -8.53 -11.51 -39.85
C THR A 356 -7.16 -10.85 -39.67
N THR A 357 -6.25 -11.46 -38.92
CA THR A 357 -4.90 -10.89 -38.70
C THR A 357 -4.05 -10.90 -39.97
N THR A 358 -4.16 -11.96 -40.78
CA THR A 358 -3.45 -12.07 -42.07
C THR A 358 -4.00 -11.09 -43.10
N VAL A 359 -5.33 -10.89 -43.13
CA VAL A 359 -5.97 -9.92 -44.03
C VAL A 359 -5.63 -8.49 -43.63
N ALA A 360 -5.65 -8.14 -42.34
CA ALA A 360 -5.28 -6.81 -41.86
C ALA A 360 -3.80 -6.47 -42.13
N ALA A 361 -2.89 -7.42 -41.92
CA ALA A 361 -1.47 -7.25 -42.23
C ALA A 361 -1.23 -7.05 -43.74
N ASN A 362 -1.91 -7.80 -44.60
CA ASN A 362 -1.85 -7.60 -46.05
C ASN A 362 -2.45 -6.27 -46.49
N TYR A 363 -3.53 -5.80 -45.85
CA TYR A 363 -4.15 -4.50 -46.17
C TYR A 363 -3.24 -3.34 -45.78
N LEU A 364 -2.59 -3.40 -44.61
CA LEU A 364 -1.61 -2.41 -44.17
C LEU A 364 -0.36 -2.40 -45.06
N TYR A 365 0.09 -3.57 -45.52
CA TYR A 365 1.19 -3.67 -46.48
C TYR A 365 0.82 -3.10 -47.85
N GLN A 366 -0.40 -3.34 -48.34
CA GLN A 366 -0.85 -2.73 -49.61
C GLN A 366 -1.02 -1.20 -49.50
N LEU A 367 -1.49 -0.70 -48.36
CA LEU A 367 -1.60 0.74 -48.11
C LEU A 367 -0.22 1.41 -48.04
N SER A 368 0.77 0.77 -47.39
CA SER A 368 2.13 1.31 -47.33
C SER A 368 2.81 1.31 -48.71
N VAL A 369 2.67 0.22 -49.49
CA VAL A 369 3.20 0.16 -50.86
C VAL A 369 2.53 1.20 -51.77
N SER A 370 1.21 1.38 -51.67
CA SER A 370 0.48 2.40 -52.44
C SER A 370 0.90 3.83 -52.07
N PHE A 371 1.16 4.09 -50.78
CA PHE A 371 1.65 5.38 -50.29
C PHE A 371 3.06 5.69 -50.82
N TYR A 372 3.96 4.69 -50.81
CA TYR A 372 5.32 4.85 -51.36
C TYR A 372 5.34 5.04 -52.88
N ILE A 373 4.48 4.35 -53.63
CA ILE A 373 4.33 4.55 -55.08
C ILE A 373 3.81 5.98 -55.38
N SER A 374 2.83 6.46 -54.61
CA SER A 374 2.30 7.83 -54.75
C SER A 374 3.35 8.91 -54.45
N LEU A 375 4.17 8.71 -53.41
CA LEU A 375 5.30 9.61 -53.11
C LEU A 375 6.35 9.60 -54.23
N GLY A 376 6.67 8.42 -54.77
CA GLY A 376 7.61 8.27 -55.88
C GLY A 376 7.16 9.00 -57.15
N GLN A 377 5.87 8.88 -57.51
CA GLN A 377 5.32 9.60 -58.67
C GLN A 377 5.29 11.12 -58.47
N LYS A 378 5.04 11.61 -57.25
CA LYS A 378 5.15 13.05 -56.92
C LYS A 378 6.58 13.57 -56.98
N GLN A 379 7.58 12.77 -56.63
CA GLN A 379 8.98 13.20 -56.78
C GLN A 379 9.44 13.21 -58.25
N LEU A 380 8.99 12.25 -59.07
CA LEU A 380 9.29 12.22 -60.50
C LEU A 380 8.67 13.39 -61.28
N SER A 381 7.45 13.82 -60.94
CA SER A 381 6.82 14.98 -61.57
C SER A 381 7.51 16.30 -61.20
N VAL A 382 7.99 16.43 -59.97
CA VAL A 382 8.81 17.59 -59.53
C VAL A 382 10.17 17.62 -60.23
N LEU A 383 10.80 16.46 -60.45
CA LEU A 383 12.06 16.38 -61.21
C LEU A 383 11.90 16.70 -62.70
N GLN A 384 10.79 16.28 -63.32
CA GLN A 384 10.49 16.61 -64.72
C GLN A 384 10.17 18.09 -64.91
N TYR A 385 9.56 18.74 -63.92
CA TYR A 385 9.29 20.19 -63.96
C TYR A 385 10.58 21.03 -63.84
N LYS A 386 11.55 20.57 -63.03
CA LYS A 386 12.88 21.20 -62.91
C LYS A 386 13.77 21.05 -64.14
N LYS A 387 13.59 20.00 -64.96
CA LYS A 387 14.32 19.82 -66.23
C LYS A 387 13.80 20.67 -67.39
N ARG A 388 12.60 21.25 -67.30
CA ARG A 388 12.02 22.13 -68.33
C ARG A 388 12.21 23.63 -68.07
N SER A 389 12.87 24.00 -66.98
CA SER A 389 12.98 25.39 -66.50
C SER A 389 14.42 25.87 -66.30
N MET A 390 15.39 25.27 -67.00
CA MET A 390 16.73 25.84 -67.18
C MET A 390 16.95 26.14 -68.66
N PRO A 391 17.48 27.33 -69.02
CA PRO A 391 17.81 27.70 -70.40
C PRO A 391 18.93 26.84 -70.98
#